data_AF-Q4CVC3-F1
#
_entry.id   AF-Q4CVC3-F1
#
_cell.length_a   1.000
_cell.length_b   1.000
_cell.length_c   1.000
_cell.angle_alpha   90.00
_cell.angle_beta   90.00
_cell.angle_gamma   90.00
#
_symmetry.space_group_name_H-M   'P 1'
#
loop_
_entity.id
_entity.type
_entity.pdbx_description
1 polymer ?
#
loop_
_entity_poly.entity_id
_entity_poly.type
_entity_poly.pdbx_seq_one_letter_code
_entity_poly.pdbx_strand_id
1 'polypeptide(L)'
;MDKARPFEYVYRLPATTIEELRYAECVYDRQVLLNETWQSYALRKGRINEIDDEHVKWITRTWDDEEKARVDQRSFLDMSNAQGEKQIFAREENLMLKRKKSAATVAHIMAHQEHLLSDRIVCRHNLYVDFDLLQENKFIGEQNIIFIEEEFLRLFQEKGLDGFCDALFLISECHRIFCLMKLNSRIRREEEERRRIKEEQERAIEEERRREELRQKELEEAERARQESLEQAKMLERKKREEERRAKARSERERLKSHHGVHEIGLSEDKSQTLAFVDEVLPVTENVSSVLEKLDLNN
;
A
#
# COMPACT_ATOMS: atom_id res chain seq x y z
N MET A 1 -3.75 3.07 90.15
CA MET A 1 -4.49 4.34 90.30
C MET A 1 -5.96 4.04 89.98
N ASP A 2 -6.70 3.47 90.92
CA ASP A 2 -8.15 3.26 90.75
C ASP A 2 -8.90 4.25 91.63
N LYS A 3 -9.24 5.40 91.05
CA LYS A 3 -10.27 6.27 91.61
C LYS A 3 -11.62 5.63 91.29
N ALA A 4 -11.98 4.55 91.99
CA ALA A 4 -13.38 4.17 92.11
C ALA A 4 -14.10 5.40 92.67
N ARG A 5 -14.90 6.07 91.83
CA ARG A 5 -15.59 7.29 92.25
C ARG A 5 -16.42 6.95 93.49
N PRO A 6 -16.40 7.79 94.54
CA PRO A 6 -17.35 7.67 95.64
C PRO A 6 -18.74 7.63 95.03
N PHE A 7 -19.51 6.62 95.39
CA PHE A 7 -20.92 6.50 95.03
C PHE A 7 -21.60 7.86 95.28
N GLU A 8 -22.11 8.51 94.24
CA GLU A 8 -23.02 9.63 94.47
C GLU A 8 -24.30 9.02 95.05
N TYR A 9 -24.54 9.27 96.33
CA TYR A 9 -25.79 8.91 97.00
C TYR A 9 -26.88 9.84 96.46
N VAL A 10 -27.43 9.52 95.29
CA VAL A 10 -28.57 10.28 94.74
C VAL A 10 -29.77 10.03 95.65
N TYR A 11 -30.24 11.09 96.30
CA TYR A 11 -31.47 11.10 97.11
C TYR A 11 -32.63 10.56 96.26
N ARG A 12 -33.17 9.40 96.65
CA ARG A 12 -34.22 8.71 95.90
C ARG A 12 -35.58 9.31 96.25
N LEU A 13 -36.37 9.62 95.24
CA LEU A 13 -37.79 9.91 95.42
C LEU A 13 -38.48 8.67 96.02
N PRO A 14 -39.44 8.83 96.94
CA PRO A 14 -40.20 7.71 97.48
C PRO A 14 -40.97 7.01 96.35
N ALA A 15 -40.76 5.70 96.19
CA ALA A 15 -41.49 4.88 95.23
C ALA A 15 -42.96 4.75 95.69
N THR A 16 -43.89 4.95 94.75
CA THR A 16 -45.34 4.96 94.96
C THR A 16 -46.02 3.70 94.42
N THR A 17 -45.37 2.96 93.52
CA THR A 17 -45.93 1.75 92.89
C THR A 17 -44.96 0.54 92.96
N ILE A 18 -45.50 -0.68 92.87
CA ILE A 18 -44.69 -1.92 92.83
C ILE A 18 -43.80 -1.96 91.58
N GLU A 19 -44.26 -1.38 90.47
CA GLU A 19 -43.50 -1.30 89.22
C GLU A 19 -42.25 -0.43 89.38
N GLU A 20 -42.36 0.70 90.08
CA GLU A 20 -41.20 1.56 90.41
C GLU A 20 -40.17 0.84 91.27
N LEU A 21 -40.61 0.04 92.25
CA LEU A 21 -39.70 -0.76 93.08
C LEU A 21 -38.94 -1.80 92.24
N ARG A 22 -39.66 -2.56 91.40
CA ARG A 22 -39.04 -3.55 90.49
C ARG A 22 -38.08 -2.90 89.51
N TYR A 23 -38.43 -1.73 88.98
CA TYR A 23 -37.55 -0.97 88.10
C TYR A 23 -36.28 -0.53 88.83
N ALA A 24 -36.40 -0.03 90.06
CA ALA A 24 -35.27 0.38 90.88
C ALA A 24 -34.32 -0.78 91.22
N GLU A 25 -34.85 -1.96 91.54
CA GLU A 25 -34.07 -3.18 91.74
C GLU A 25 -33.30 -3.57 90.47
N CYS A 26 -33.98 -3.61 89.31
CA CYS A 26 -33.34 -3.90 88.02
C CYS A 26 -32.20 -2.92 87.67
N VAL A 27 -32.37 -1.63 87.96
CA VAL A 27 -31.34 -0.60 87.71
C VAL A 27 -30.14 -0.81 88.62
N TYR A 28 -30.35 -1.14 89.89
CA TYR A 28 -29.28 -1.40 90.83
C TYR A 28 -28.47 -2.65 90.42
N ASP A 29 -29.14 -3.75 90.10
CA ASP A 29 -28.50 -4.99 89.64
C ASP A 29 -27.65 -4.74 88.40
N ARG A 30 -28.18 -3.97 87.44
CA ARG A 30 -27.43 -3.56 86.25
C ARG A 30 -26.22 -2.71 86.60
N GLN A 31 -26.32 -1.76 87.53
CA GLN A 31 -25.20 -0.91 87.94
C GLN A 31 -24.06 -1.71 88.58
N VAL A 32 -24.38 -2.76 89.34
CA VAL A 32 -23.38 -3.69 89.90
C VAL A 32 -22.64 -4.42 88.76
N LEU A 33 -23.35 -4.96 87.77
CA LEU A 33 -22.75 -5.62 86.61
C LEU A 33 -21.93 -4.66 85.72
N LEU A 34 -22.34 -3.39 85.64
CA LEU A 34 -21.58 -2.35 84.94
C LEU A 34 -20.25 -2.05 85.64
N ASN A 35 -20.23 -2.03 86.97
CA ASN A 35 -19.02 -1.76 87.76
C ASN A 35 -18.18 -3.02 88.07
N GLU A 36 -18.61 -4.21 87.64
CA GLU A 36 -17.89 -5.46 87.83
C GLU A 36 -16.49 -5.42 87.18
N THR A 37 -15.47 -5.87 87.90
CA THR A 37 -14.09 -6.02 87.38
C THR A 37 -13.96 -7.29 86.54
N TRP A 38 -12.96 -7.34 85.66
CA TRP A 38 -12.68 -8.53 84.85
C TRP A 38 -12.49 -9.79 85.71
N GLN A 39 -11.69 -9.69 86.79
CA GLN A 39 -11.42 -10.80 87.71
C GLN A 39 -12.71 -11.42 88.27
N SER A 40 -13.66 -10.59 88.72
CA SER A 40 -14.96 -11.05 89.23
C SER A 40 -15.76 -11.74 88.13
N TYR A 41 -15.80 -11.15 86.93
CA TYR A 41 -16.50 -11.71 85.79
C TYR A 41 -15.92 -13.05 85.34
N ALA A 42 -14.59 -13.15 85.22
CA ALA A 42 -13.88 -14.36 84.83
C ALA A 42 -14.13 -15.50 85.82
N LEU A 43 -14.08 -15.21 87.13
CA LEU A 43 -14.46 -16.17 88.17
C LEU A 43 -15.93 -16.62 88.04
N ARG A 44 -16.87 -15.67 87.85
CA ARG A 44 -18.30 -15.95 87.67
C ARG A 44 -18.59 -16.82 86.44
N LYS A 45 -17.81 -16.68 85.37
CA LYS A 45 -17.90 -17.49 84.14
C LYS A 45 -17.06 -18.77 84.16
N GLY A 46 -16.31 -19.03 85.23
CA GLY A 46 -15.46 -20.22 85.35
C GLY A 46 -14.17 -20.18 84.51
N ARG A 47 -13.73 -19.00 84.07
CA ARG A 47 -12.50 -18.80 83.28
C ARG A 47 -11.31 -18.51 84.19
N ILE A 48 -10.95 -19.50 85.00
CA ILE A 48 -9.93 -19.36 86.04
C ILE A 48 -8.55 -19.01 85.45
N ASN A 49 -8.27 -19.47 84.24
CA ASN A 49 -6.99 -19.25 83.57
C ASN A 49 -6.80 -17.81 83.05
N GLU A 50 -7.88 -17.04 82.89
CA GLU A 50 -7.85 -15.69 82.31
C GLU A 50 -7.95 -14.59 83.40
N ILE A 51 -7.98 -14.95 84.69
CA ILE A 51 -8.22 -13.99 85.78
C ILE A 51 -7.17 -12.88 85.81
N ASP A 52 -5.91 -13.24 85.58
CA ASP A 52 -4.78 -12.31 85.61
C ASP A 52 -4.61 -11.54 84.29
N ASP A 53 -5.42 -11.83 83.26
CA ASP A 53 -5.34 -11.16 81.97
C ASP A 53 -5.95 -9.75 82.04
N GLU A 54 -5.22 -8.76 81.52
CA GLU A 54 -5.70 -7.40 81.45
C GLU A 54 -6.77 -7.23 80.36
N HIS A 55 -8.01 -7.04 80.79
CA HIS A 55 -9.15 -6.79 79.90
C HIS A 55 -9.76 -5.41 80.13
N VAL A 56 -10.16 -4.78 79.04
CA VAL A 56 -10.87 -3.49 79.06
C VAL A 56 -12.24 -3.66 78.40
N LYS A 57 -13.26 -3.04 79.00
CA LYS A 57 -14.58 -2.88 78.42
C LYS A 57 -14.98 -1.42 78.37
N TRP A 58 -15.96 -1.11 77.52
CA TRP A 58 -16.59 0.19 77.52
C TRP A 58 -17.35 0.43 78.83
N ILE A 59 -17.24 1.64 79.38
CA ILE A 59 -17.83 2.04 80.68
C ILE A 59 -19.35 1.83 80.71
N THR A 60 -20.02 1.95 79.56
CA THR A 60 -21.48 1.82 79.43
C THR A 60 -21.96 0.38 79.25
N ARG A 61 -21.07 -0.60 79.16
CA ARG A 61 -21.38 -2.00 78.86
C ARG A 61 -21.08 -2.91 80.03
N THR A 62 -21.90 -3.94 80.21
CA THR A 62 -21.53 -5.06 81.08
C THR A 62 -20.48 -5.92 80.38
N TRP A 63 -19.82 -6.83 81.10
CA TRP A 63 -18.87 -7.75 80.47
C TRP A 63 -19.57 -8.70 79.48
N ASP A 64 -20.78 -9.16 79.81
CA ASP A 64 -21.60 -9.97 78.90
C ASP A 64 -21.94 -9.22 77.59
N ASP A 65 -22.27 -7.92 77.69
CA ASP A 65 -22.55 -7.08 76.52
C ASP A 65 -21.28 -6.80 75.72
N GLU A 66 -20.14 -6.59 76.39
CA GLU A 66 -18.87 -6.32 75.74
C GLU A 66 -18.36 -7.55 74.97
N GLU A 67 -18.48 -8.76 75.52
CA GLU A 67 -18.10 -9.97 74.81
C GLU A 67 -18.94 -10.17 73.54
N LYS A 68 -20.26 -9.98 73.62
CA LYS A 68 -21.14 -10.01 72.45
C LYS A 68 -20.72 -8.96 71.43
N ALA A 69 -20.50 -7.72 71.87
CA ALA A 69 -20.10 -6.64 70.98
C ALA A 69 -18.75 -6.91 70.29
N ARG A 70 -17.77 -7.53 70.97
CA ARG A 70 -16.50 -7.93 70.36
C ARG A 70 -16.67 -9.05 69.35
N VAL A 71 -17.51 -10.03 69.63
CA VAL A 71 -17.82 -11.13 68.68
C VAL A 71 -18.49 -10.54 67.43
N ASP A 72 -19.49 -9.68 67.61
CA ASP A 72 -20.19 -9.02 66.51
C ASP A 72 -19.22 -8.15 65.70
N GLN A 73 -18.37 -7.35 66.35
CA GLN A 73 -17.36 -6.52 65.70
C GLN A 73 -16.36 -7.35 64.89
N ARG A 74 -15.88 -8.49 65.43
CA ARG A 74 -15.01 -9.42 64.69
C ARG A 74 -15.72 -9.96 63.46
N SER A 75 -16.94 -10.47 63.61
CA SER A 75 -17.72 -11.00 62.48
C SER A 75 -17.96 -9.96 61.39
N PHE A 76 -18.21 -8.71 61.77
CA PHE A 76 -18.39 -7.59 60.85
C PHE A 76 -17.09 -7.25 60.10
N LEU A 77 -15.96 -7.19 60.82
CA LEU A 77 -14.65 -6.94 60.21
C LEU A 77 -14.24 -8.07 59.26
N ASP A 78 -14.45 -9.33 59.63
CA ASP A 78 -14.16 -10.49 58.79
C ASP A 78 -14.98 -10.45 57.50
N MET A 79 -16.28 -10.16 57.61
CA MET A 79 -17.15 -10.00 56.45
C MET A 79 -16.71 -8.82 55.56
N SER A 80 -16.36 -7.68 56.16
CA SER A 80 -15.87 -6.51 55.42
C SER A 80 -14.55 -6.79 54.71
N ASN A 81 -13.63 -7.51 55.35
CA ASN A 81 -12.35 -7.91 54.76
C ASN A 81 -12.58 -8.83 53.56
N ALA A 82 -13.42 -9.85 53.70
CA ALA A 82 -13.77 -10.76 52.62
C ALA A 82 -14.45 -10.04 51.43
N GLN A 83 -15.28 -9.02 51.69
CA GLN A 83 -15.86 -8.18 50.63
C GLN A 83 -14.81 -7.28 49.97
N GLY A 84 -13.92 -6.68 50.76
CA GLY A 84 -12.81 -5.86 50.28
C GLY A 84 -11.87 -6.65 49.37
N GLU A 85 -11.47 -7.85 49.76
CA GLU A 85 -10.63 -8.75 48.95
C GLU A 85 -11.27 -9.09 47.60
N LYS A 86 -12.58 -9.39 47.58
CA LYS A 86 -13.33 -9.62 46.34
C LYS A 86 -13.32 -8.39 45.42
N GLN A 87 -13.48 -7.19 45.97
CA GLN A 87 -13.44 -5.95 45.20
C GLN A 87 -12.05 -5.65 44.65
N ILE A 88 -11.00 -5.90 45.45
CA ILE A 88 -9.60 -5.76 45.02
C ILE A 88 -9.31 -6.73 43.88
N PHE A 89 -9.66 -8.01 44.04
CA PHE A 89 -9.47 -9.03 43.01
C PHE A 89 -10.20 -8.66 41.70
N ALA A 90 -11.47 -8.25 41.77
CA ALA A 90 -12.23 -7.82 40.61
C ALA A 90 -11.62 -6.58 39.93
N ARG A 91 -11.04 -5.66 40.71
CA ARG A 91 -10.35 -4.48 40.17
C ARG A 91 -9.04 -4.86 39.47
N GLU A 92 -8.26 -5.76 40.06
CA GLU A 92 -7.01 -6.26 39.48
C GLU A 92 -7.26 -7.04 38.18
N GLU A 93 -8.29 -7.90 38.16
CA GLU A 93 -8.70 -8.63 36.95
C GLU A 93 -9.10 -7.66 35.83
N ASN A 94 -9.92 -6.66 36.14
CA ASN A 94 -10.31 -5.62 35.19
C ASN A 94 -9.11 -4.82 34.68
N LEU A 95 -8.15 -4.52 35.54
CA LEU A 95 -6.93 -3.79 35.18
C LEU A 95 -6.04 -4.65 34.26
N MET A 96 -5.90 -5.95 34.56
CA MET A 96 -5.20 -6.90 33.70
C MET A 96 -5.86 -7.05 32.33
N LEU A 97 -7.20 -7.11 32.29
CA LEU A 97 -7.94 -7.15 31.03
C LEU A 97 -7.71 -5.87 30.21
N LYS A 98 -7.77 -4.70 30.85
CA LYS A 98 -7.49 -3.41 30.19
C LYS A 98 -6.07 -3.34 29.65
N ARG A 99 -5.08 -3.80 30.42
CA ARG A 99 -3.67 -3.88 29.97
C ARG A 99 -3.49 -4.81 28.79
N LYS A 100 -4.14 -5.98 28.79
CA LYS A 100 -4.12 -6.91 27.65
C LYS A 100 -4.74 -6.29 26.41
N LYS A 101 -5.89 -5.63 26.54
CA LYS A 101 -6.55 -4.93 25.44
C LYS A 101 -5.68 -3.80 24.90
N SER A 102 -5.13 -2.95 25.77
CA SER A 102 -4.27 -1.84 25.33
C SER A 102 -3.00 -2.34 24.65
N ALA A 103 -2.37 -3.39 25.18
CA ALA A 103 -1.19 -4.00 24.56
C ALA A 103 -1.52 -4.59 23.19
N ALA A 104 -2.67 -5.25 23.04
CA ALA A 104 -3.13 -5.76 21.75
C ALA A 104 -3.39 -4.64 20.74
N THR A 105 -4.05 -3.54 21.16
CA THR A 105 -4.26 -2.36 20.30
C THR A 105 -2.95 -1.72 19.87
N VAL A 106 -1.99 -1.55 20.79
CA VAL A 106 -0.66 -1.00 20.47
C VAL A 106 0.08 -1.91 19.48
N ALA A 107 0.10 -3.22 19.72
CA ALA A 107 0.72 -4.18 18.80
C ALA A 107 0.09 -4.12 17.40
N HIS A 108 -1.23 -4.01 17.32
CA HIS A 108 -1.95 -3.86 16.05
C HIS A 108 -1.58 -2.55 15.33
N ILE A 109 -1.54 -1.42 16.05
CA ILE A 109 -1.14 -0.13 15.48
C ILE A 109 0.31 -0.18 14.98
N MET A 110 1.22 -0.78 15.75
CA MET A 110 2.62 -0.93 15.35
C MET A 110 2.78 -1.80 14.10
N ALA A 111 2.11 -2.96 14.05
CA ALA A 111 2.14 -3.84 12.89
C ALA A 111 1.57 -3.15 11.64
N HIS A 112 0.49 -2.38 11.80
CA HIS A 112 -0.08 -1.60 10.72
C HIS A 112 0.85 -0.47 10.24
N GLN A 113 1.52 0.25 11.15
CA GLN A 113 2.51 1.26 10.79
C GLN A 113 3.72 0.67 10.05
N GLU A 114 4.21 -0.49 10.52
CA GLU A 114 5.29 -1.23 9.84
C GLU A 114 4.88 -1.62 8.42
N HIS A 115 3.64 -2.08 8.23
CA HIS A 115 3.11 -2.41 6.92
C HIS A 115 2.99 -1.18 6.00
N LEU A 116 2.53 -0.03 6.51
CA LEU A 116 2.51 1.22 5.74
C LEU A 116 3.92 1.68 5.34
N LEU A 117 4.90 1.49 6.23
CA LEU A 117 6.30 1.80 5.93
C LEU A 117 6.89 0.82 4.90
N SER A 118 6.52 -0.46 4.94
CA SER A 118 6.95 -1.45 3.94
C SER A 118 6.36 -1.17 2.56
N ASP A 119 5.12 -0.70 2.51
CA ASP A 119 4.42 -0.36 1.26
C ASP A 119 4.85 0.99 0.69
N ARG A 120 5.60 1.79 1.45
CA ARG A 120 6.07 3.11 1.01
C ARG A 120 7.09 2.95 -0.12
N ILE A 121 6.63 3.26 -1.33
CA ILE A 121 7.45 3.30 -2.54
C ILE A 121 8.53 4.38 -2.38
N VAL A 122 9.79 4.01 -2.56
CA VAL A 122 10.91 4.96 -2.59
C VAL A 122 10.64 6.00 -3.68
N CYS A 123 10.57 7.28 -3.30
CA CYS A 123 10.44 8.38 -4.24
C CYS A 123 11.71 8.46 -5.10
N ARG A 124 11.65 7.93 -6.33
CA ARG A 124 12.64 8.26 -7.36
C ARG A 124 12.21 9.58 -8.00
N HIS A 125 13.03 10.62 -7.84
CA HIS A 125 12.92 11.82 -8.68
C HIS A 125 13.26 11.39 -10.10
N ASN A 126 12.26 11.30 -10.99
CA ASN A 126 12.53 11.24 -12.40
C ASN A 126 12.82 12.67 -12.85
N LEU A 127 14.07 12.94 -13.25
CA LEU A 127 14.56 14.25 -13.69
C LEU A 127 13.86 14.79 -14.96
N TYR A 128 12.92 14.03 -15.54
CA TYR A 128 12.36 14.25 -16.88
C TYR A 128 10.88 14.62 -16.91
N VAL A 129 10.25 14.89 -15.76
CA VAL A 129 8.91 15.52 -15.71
C VAL A 129 9.13 16.96 -15.28
N ASP A 130 8.43 17.92 -15.89
CA ASP A 130 8.37 19.30 -15.42
C ASP A 130 8.17 19.28 -13.90
N PHE A 131 9.22 19.67 -13.19
CA PHE A 131 9.29 19.56 -11.74
C PHE A 131 8.10 20.27 -11.09
N ASP A 132 7.71 21.41 -11.65
CA ASP A 132 6.58 22.23 -11.21
C ASP A 132 5.25 21.49 -11.35
N LEU A 133 4.99 20.83 -12.47
CA LEU A 133 3.77 20.04 -12.69
C LEU A 133 3.69 18.85 -11.74
N LEU A 134 4.83 18.21 -11.45
CA LEU A 134 4.88 17.11 -10.49
C LEU A 134 4.66 17.61 -9.06
N GLN A 135 5.21 18.78 -8.71
CA GLN A 135 5.03 19.41 -7.41
C GLN A 135 3.57 19.87 -7.20
N GLU A 136 2.94 20.44 -8.23
CA GLU A 136 1.53 20.83 -8.20
C GLU A 136 0.62 19.60 -8.02
N ASN A 137 0.82 18.54 -8.83
CA ASN A 137 0.06 17.30 -8.68
C ASN A 137 0.26 16.65 -7.31
N LYS A 138 1.48 16.73 -6.76
CA LYS A 138 1.78 16.24 -5.42
C LYS A 138 1.02 17.07 -4.37
N PHE A 139 1.06 18.39 -4.46
CA PHE A 139 0.36 19.30 -3.56
C PHE A 139 -1.16 19.10 -3.60
N ILE A 140 -1.76 19.00 -4.79
CA ILE A 140 -3.19 18.69 -4.95
C ILE A 140 -3.52 17.34 -4.33
N GLY A 141 -2.68 16.33 -4.55
CA GLY A 141 -2.86 15.00 -3.94
C GLY A 141 -2.79 15.03 -2.41
N GLU A 142 -1.87 15.79 -1.83
CA GLU A 142 -1.74 15.96 -0.37
C GLU A 142 -2.92 16.74 0.22
N GLN A 143 -3.38 17.81 -0.44
CA GLN A 143 -4.56 18.57 -0.03
C GLN A 143 -5.83 17.70 -0.06
N ASN A 144 -6.00 16.87 -1.08
CA ASN A 144 -7.14 15.95 -1.16
C ASN A 144 -7.13 14.91 -0.02
N ILE A 145 -5.96 14.40 0.36
CA ILE A 145 -5.83 13.48 1.50
C ILE A 145 -6.21 14.19 2.80
N ILE A 146 -5.63 15.38 3.06
CA ILE A 146 -5.92 16.16 4.28
C ILE A 146 -7.42 16.48 4.37
N PHE A 147 -8.02 16.90 3.26
CA PHE A 147 -9.46 17.17 3.21
C PHE A 147 -10.31 15.94 3.57
N ILE A 148 -9.97 14.77 3.02
CA ILE A 148 -10.67 13.51 3.33
C ILE A 148 -10.47 13.13 4.80
N GLU A 149 -9.25 13.28 5.33
CA GLU A 149 -8.94 13.02 6.74
C GLU A 149 -9.75 13.92 7.68
N GLU A 150 -9.82 15.23 7.39
CA GLU A 150 -10.62 16.17 8.16
C GLU A 150 -12.11 15.85 8.12
N GLU A 151 -12.65 15.49 6.96
CA GLU A 151 -14.05 15.09 6.80
C GLU A 151 -14.36 13.82 7.60
N PHE A 152 -13.49 12.82 7.60
CA PHE A 152 -13.65 11.64 8.44
C PHE A 152 -13.59 11.99 9.92
N LEU A 153 -12.58 12.76 10.35
CA LEU A 153 -12.47 13.17 11.75
C LEU A 153 -13.71 13.94 12.24
N ARG A 154 -14.32 14.77 11.38
CA ARG A 154 -15.60 15.43 11.67
C ARG A 154 -16.76 14.44 11.81
N LEU A 155 -16.91 13.52 10.86
CA LEU A 155 -17.97 12.49 10.89
C LEU A 155 -17.90 11.60 12.13
N PHE A 156 -16.69 11.30 12.59
CA PHE A 156 -16.47 10.38 13.70
C PHE A 156 -16.39 11.06 15.08
N GLN A 157 -16.35 12.40 15.14
CA GLN A 157 -16.32 13.16 16.39
C GLN A 157 -17.52 12.84 17.29
N GLU A 158 -18.71 12.62 16.72
CA GLU A 158 -19.93 12.30 17.46
C GLU A 158 -19.87 10.94 18.17
N LYS A 159 -19.06 10.00 17.66
CA LYS A 159 -18.92 8.64 18.20
C LYS A 159 -17.84 8.52 19.29
N GLY A 160 -17.15 9.61 19.64
CA GLY A 160 -16.10 9.60 20.65
C GLY A 160 -14.87 8.77 20.24
N LEU A 161 -14.24 8.08 21.20
CA LEU A 161 -13.00 7.33 20.99
C LEU A 161 -13.13 6.16 20.01
N ASP A 162 -14.27 5.46 20.02
CA ASP A 162 -14.52 4.34 19.11
C ASP A 162 -14.63 4.85 17.67
N GLY A 163 -15.34 5.96 17.47
CA GLY A 163 -15.40 6.64 16.18
C GLY A 163 -14.04 7.07 15.67
N PHE A 164 -13.20 7.64 16.53
CA PHE A 164 -11.85 8.06 16.15
C PHE A 164 -10.98 6.88 15.67
N CYS A 165 -11.12 5.70 16.29
CA CYS A 165 -10.43 4.49 15.84
C CYS A 165 -10.91 4.03 14.47
N ASP A 166 -12.24 4.01 14.25
CA ASP A 166 -12.83 3.70 12.94
C ASP A 166 -12.39 4.69 11.86
N ALA A 167 -12.30 5.98 12.20
CA ALA A 167 -11.82 7.04 11.32
C ALA A 167 -10.39 6.80 10.85
N LEU A 168 -9.49 6.55 11.80
CA LEU A 168 -8.09 6.29 11.52
C LEU A 168 -7.90 5.05 10.64
N PHE A 169 -8.71 4.01 10.86
CA PHE A 169 -8.69 2.80 10.03
C PHE A 169 -9.16 3.08 8.60
N LEU A 170 -10.22 3.86 8.43
CA LEU A 170 -10.73 4.19 7.11
C LEU A 170 -9.76 5.10 6.35
N ILE A 171 -9.18 6.09 7.03
CA ILE A 171 -8.13 6.97 6.50
C ILE A 171 -6.94 6.14 6.03
N SER A 172 -6.49 5.16 6.82
CA SER A 172 -5.33 4.35 6.44
C SER A 172 -5.61 3.44 5.25
N GLU A 173 -6.80 2.83 5.17
CA GLU A 173 -7.22 2.04 4.00
C GLU A 173 -7.32 2.92 2.75
N CYS A 174 -7.86 4.14 2.86
CA CYS A 174 -7.87 5.10 1.76
C CYS A 174 -6.44 5.45 1.30
N HIS A 175 -5.53 5.70 2.24
CA HIS A 175 -4.12 5.98 1.93
C HIS A 175 -3.44 4.79 1.24
N ARG A 176 -3.71 3.55 1.69
CA ARG A 176 -3.21 2.31 1.08
C ARG A 176 -3.70 2.14 -0.35
N ILE A 177 -5.01 2.29 -0.58
CA ILE A 177 -5.63 2.21 -1.92
C ILE A 177 -5.01 3.27 -2.84
N PHE A 178 -4.83 4.49 -2.36
CA PHE A 178 -4.21 5.57 -3.13
C PHE A 178 -2.74 5.27 -3.48
N CYS A 179 -1.95 4.74 -2.53
CA CYS A 179 -0.57 4.33 -2.79
C CYS A 179 -0.49 3.20 -3.84
N LEU A 180 -1.36 2.19 -3.74
CA LEU A 180 -1.46 1.11 -4.72
C LEU A 180 -1.89 1.62 -6.09
N MET A 181 -2.83 2.56 -6.15
CA MET A 181 -3.25 3.19 -7.40
C MET A 181 -2.10 3.97 -8.06
N LYS A 182 -1.33 4.73 -7.28
CA LYS A 182 -0.12 5.41 -7.76
C LYS A 182 0.94 4.43 -8.26
N LEU A 183 1.17 3.33 -7.54
CA LEU A 183 2.10 2.27 -7.97
C LEU A 183 1.66 1.68 -9.31
N ASN A 184 0.39 1.27 -9.42
CA ASN A 184 -0.16 0.68 -10.63
C ASN A 184 -0.10 1.65 -11.81
N SER A 185 -0.39 2.94 -11.60
CA SER A 185 -0.23 3.98 -12.62
C SER A 185 1.22 4.14 -13.07
N ARG A 186 2.19 4.03 -12.15
CA ARG A 186 3.62 4.10 -12.49
C ARG A 186 4.07 2.88 -13.28
N ILE A 187 3.68 1.68 -12.84
CA ILE A 187 4.02 0.43 -13.53
C ILE A 187 3.46 0.45 -14.96
N ARG A 188 2.20 0.85 -15.14
CA ARG A 188 1.60 0.97 -16.48
C ARG A 188 2.37 1.93 -17.38
N ARG A 189 2.77 3.10 -16.87
CA ARG A 189 3.59 4.07 -17.63
C ARG A 189 4.96 3.51 -17.99
N GLU A 190 5.65 2.88 -17.04
CA GLU A 190 6.95 2.23 -17.29
C GLU A 190 6.82 1.08 -18.32
N GLU A 191 5.73 0.31 -18.29
CA GLU A 191 5.45 -0.75 -19.27
C GLU A 191 5.15 -0.19 -20.66
N GLU A 192 4.36 0.87 -20.76
CA GLU A 192 4.08 1.58 -22.02
C GLU A 192 5.36 2.18 -22.62
N GLU A 193 6.19 2.84 -21.81
CA GLU A 193 7.50 3.36 -22.24
C GLU A 193 8.42 2.23 -22.73
N ARG A 194 8.48 1.10 -22.01
CA ARG A 194 9.24 -0.08 -22.44
C ARG A 194 8.73 -0.67 -23.75
N ARG A 195 7.40 -0.68 -23.97
CA ARG A 195 6.81 -1.14 -25.24
C ARG A 195 7.17 -0.20 -26.38
N ARG A 196 7.04 1.12 -26.18
CA ARG A 196 7.42 2.13 -27.19
C ARG A 196 8.88 2.01 -27.60
N ILE A 197 9.79 1.86 -26.63
CA ILE A 197 11.22 1.70 -26.90
C ILE A 197 11.49 0.41 -27.70
N LYS A 198 10.82 -0.71 -27.36
CA LYS A 198 10.96 -1.98 -28.11
C LYS A 198 10.44 -1.86 -29.54
N GLU A 199 9.28 -1.25 -29.74
CA GLU A 199 8.69 -1.02 -31.06
C GLU A 199 9.54 -0.05 -31.91
N GLU A 200 10.17 0.95 -31.30
CA GLU A 200 11.11 1.84 -31.97
C GLU A 200 12.41 1.12 -32.36
N GLN A 201 12.94 0.26 -31.48
CA GLN A 201 14.10 -0.58 -31.79
C GLN A 201 13.81 -1.58 -32.91
N GLU A 202 12.66 -2.24 -32.91
CA GLU A 202 12.25 -3.17 -33.97
C GLU A 202 12.08 -2.45 -35.32
N ARG A 203 11.47 -1.25 -35.32
CA ARG A 203 11.35 -0.41 -36.52
C ARG A 203 12.72 0.02 -37.05
N ALA A 204 13.65 0.40 -36.18
CA ALA A 204 15.01 0.76 -36.57
C ALA A 204 15.77 -0.42 -37.21
N ILE A 205 15.65 -1.62 -36.65
CA ILE A 205 16.27 -2.85 -37.19
C ILE A 205 15.68 -3.22 -38.56
N GLU A 206 14.36 -3.15 -38.71
CA GLU A 206 13.69 -3.45 -39.98
C GLU A 206 14.03 -2.42 -41.07
N GLU A 207 14.12 -1.14 -40.73
CA GLU A 207 14.53 -0.10 -41.67
C GLU A 207 16.00 -0.26 -42.10
N GLU A 208 16.89 -0.62 -41.17
CA GLU A 208 18.30 -0.92 -41.48
C GLU A 208 18.44 -2.12 -42.42
N ARG A 209 17.69 -3.21 -42.17
CA ARG A 209 17.64 -4.39 -43.06
C ARG A 209 17.18 -4.02 -44.47
N ARG A 210 16.12 -3.23 -44.61
CA ARG A 210 15.63 -2.77 -45.92
C ARG A 210 16.66 -1.95 -46.67
N ARG A 211 17.40 -1.08 -45.97
CA ARG A 211 18.49 -0.29 -46.58
C ARG A 211 19.66 -1.17 -47.01
N GLU A 212 19.97 -2.24 -46.27
CA GLU A 212 20.99 -3.21 -46.68
C GLU A 212 20.56 -4.03 -47.90
N GLU A 213 19.31 -4.51 -47.93
CA GLU A 213 18.76 -5.24 -49.07
C GLU A 213 18.72 -4.39 -50.36
N LEU A 214 18.35 -3.11 -50.26
CA LEU A 214 18.39 -2.19 -51.40
C LEU A 214 19.81 -1.97 -51.90
N ARG A 215 20.76 -1.70 -50.99
CA ARG A 215 22.18 -1.57 -51.36
C ARG A 215 22.73 -2.83 -52.02
N GLN A 216 22.34 -4.00 -51.53
CA GLN A 216 22.77 -5.27 -52.12
C GLN A 216 22.20 -5.48 -53.53
N LYS A 217 20.91 -5.17 -53.74
CA LYS A 217 20.28 -5.22 -55.07
C LYS A 217 20.92 -4.25 -56.05
N GLU A 218 21.22 -3.02 -55.63
CA GLU A 218 21.91 -2.03 -56.46
C GLU A 218 23.33 -2.50 -56.84
N LEU A 219 24.07 -3.12 -55.92
CA LEU A 219 25.39 -3.70 -56.21
C LEU A 219 25.30 -4.87 -57.19
N GLU A 220 24.32 -5.77 -57.02
CA GLU A 220 24.09 -6.90 -57.93
C GLU A 220 23.64 -6.45 -59.32
N GLU A 221 22.82 -5.40 -59.43
CA GLU A 221 22.43 -4.79 -60.70
C GLU A 221 23.59 -4.07 -61.38
N ALA A 222 24.41 -3.33 -60.63
CA ALA A 222 25.60 -2.68 -61.15
C ALA A 222 26.66 -3.70 -61.63
N GLU A 223 26.80 -4.83 -60.93
CA GLU A 223 27.69 -5.92 -61.36
C GLU A 223 27.16 -6.58 -62.64
N ARG A 224 25.86 -6.89 -62.72
CA ARG A 224 25.23 -7.42 -63.93
C ARG A 224 25.39 -6.47 -65.12
N ALA A 225 25.12 -5.18 -64.95
CA ALA A 225 25.29 -4.18 -66.01
C ALA A 225 26.76 -4.07 -66.48
N ARG A 226 27.73 -4.20 -65.57
CA ARG A 226 29.16 -4.25 -65.93
C ARG A 226 29.48 -5.49 -66.75
N GLN A 227 29.02 -6.66 -66.33
CA GLN A 227 29.22 -7.91 -67.07
C GLN A 227 28.61 -7.84 -68.48
N GLU A 228 27.36 -7.37 -68.59
CA GLU A 228 26.68 -7.17 -69.87
C GLU A 228 27.42 -6.18 -70.77
N SER A 229 27.91 -5.05 -70.24
CA SER A 229 28.69 -4.08 -71.02
C SER A 229 30.01 -4.67 -71.55
N LEU A 230 30.69 -5.50 -70.75
CA LEU A 230 31.92 -6.18 -71.15
C LEU A 230 31.67 -7.24 -72.22
N GLU A 231 30.55 -7.97 -72.12
CA GLU A 231 30.14 -8.95 -73.13
C GLU A 231 29.73 -8.29 -74.45
N GLN A 232 28.96 -7.20 -74.39
CA GLN A 232 28.61 -6.40 -75.56
C GLN A 232 29.86 -5.82 -76.23
N ALA A 233 30.80 -5.29 -75.46
CA ALA A 233 32.08 -4.80 -75.99
C ALA A 233 32.87 -5.92 -76.69
N LYS A 234 32.96 -7.12 -76.09
CA LYS A 234 33.58 -8.30 -76.72
C LYS A 234 32.89 -8.70 -78.02
N MET A 235 31.55 -8.66 -78.07
CA MET A 235 30.77 -8.99 -79.26
C MET A 235 30.93 -7.96 -80.37
N LEU A 236 30.95 -6.67 -80.05
CA LEU A 236 31.21 -5.59 -81.00
C LEU A 236 32.64 -5.64 -81.54
N GLU A 237 33.62 -5.93 -80.68
CA GLU A 237 35.00 -6.11 -81.12
C GLU A 237 35.14 -7.32 -82.06
N ARG A 238 34.49 -8.44 -81.73
CA ARG A 238 34.42 -9.61 -82.63
C ARG A 238 33.78 -9.26 -83.97
N LYS A 239 32.65 -8.54 -83.97
CA LYS A 239 31.98 -8.06 -85.19
C LYS A 239 32.88 -7.14 -86.00
N LYS A 240 33.53 -6.15 -85.37
CA LYS A 240 34.49 -5.26 -86.05
C LYS A 240 35.63 -6.02 -86.71
N ARG A 241 36.25 -6.97 -85.99
CA ARG A 241 37.32 -7.83 -86.55
C ARG A 241 36.83 -8.73 -87.69
N GLU A 242 35.55 -9.09 -87.74
CA GLU A 242 34.97 -9.88 -88.83
C GLU A 242 34.59 -9.00 -90.02
N GLU A 243 34.02 -7.82 -89.78
CA GLU A 243 33.73 -6.82 -90.82
C GLU A 243 34.99 -6.29 -91.47
N GLU A 244 36.07 -6.03 -90.73
CA GLU A 244 37.36 -5.63 -91.27
C GLU A 244 37.96 -6.74 -92.16
N ARG A 245 37.80 -8.01 -91.77
CA ARG A 245 38.15 -9.16 -92.61
C ARG A 245 37.29 -9.23 -93.88
N ARG A 246 35.99 -8.97 -93.79
CA ARG A 246 35.07 -8.92 -94.95
C ARG A 246 35.38 -7.75 -95.87
N ALA A 247 35.67 -6.57 -95.33
CA ALA A 247 36.03 -5.37 -96.08
C ALA A 247 37.35 -5.56 -96.82
N LYS A 248 38.35 -6.18 -96.17
CA LYS A 248 39.62 -6.53 -96.82
C LYS A 248 39.40 -7.48 -98.00
N ALA A 249 38.59 -8.53 -97.81
CA ALA A 249 38.22 -9.45 -98.90
C ALA A 249 37.41 -8.78 -100.03
N ARG A 250 36.53 -7.81 -99.71
CA ARG A 250 35.80 -7.02 -100.73
C ARG A 250 36.74 -6.11 -101.51
N SER A 251 37.66 -5.41 -100.84
CA SER A 251 38.63 -4.53 -101.50
C SER A 251 39.60 -5.30 -102.42
N GLU A 252 40.00 -6.52 -102.05
CA GLU A 252 40.77 -7.39 -102.95
C GLU A 252 39.95 -7.83 -104.16
N ARG A 253 38.67 -8.20 -103.97
CA ARG A 253 37.75 -8.52 -105.08
C ARG A 253 37.48 -7.32 -105.98
N GLU A 254 37.36 -6.12 -105.45
CA GLU A 254 37.20 -4.90 -106.24
C GLU A 254 38.49 -4.51 -106.96
N ARG A 255 39.67 -4.66 -106.35
CA ARG A 255 40.95 -4.49 -107.08
C ARG A 255 41.09 -5.48 -108.24
N LEU A 256 40.53 -6.69 -108.10
CA LEU A 256 40.49 -7.66 -109.20
C LEU A 256 39.43 -7.31 -110.26
N LYS A 257 38.27 -6.78 -109.86
CA LYS A 257 37.19 -6.38 -110.78
C LYS A 257 37.41 -5.03 -111.47
N SER A 258 38.06 -4.06 -110.83
CA SER A 258 38.48 -2.82 -111.50
C SER A 258 39.53 -3.09 -112.57
N HIS A 259 40.19 -4.25 -112.51
CA HIS A 259 41.05 -4.74 -113.58
C HIS A 259 40.28 -5.43 -114.72
N HIS A 260 39.01 -5.78 -114.55
CA HIS A 260 38.15 -6.45 -115.53
C HIS A 260 36.68 -6.06 -115.33
N GLY A 261 36.26 -4.93 -115.89
CA GLY A 261 34.85 -4.55 -115.80
C GLY A 261 34.45 -3.15 -116.24
N VAL A 262 35.03 -2.62 -117.33
CA VAL A 262 34.34 -1.61 -118.14
C VAL A 262 33.61 -2.37 -119.25
N HIS A 263 32.39 -2.84 -119.01
CA HIS A 263 31.36 -3.02 -120.05
C HIS A 263 30.02 -3.41 -119.42
N GLU A 264 29.05 -2.51 -119.63
CA GLU A 264 27.63 -2.71 -119.97
C GLU A 264 26.69 -3.47 -119.01
N ILE A 265 25.72 -2.77 -118.42
CA ILE A 265 24.36 -2.42 -118.90
C ILE A 265 23.31 -3.41 -118.37
N GLY A 266 22.40 -2.87 -117.55
CA GLY A 266 20.98 -2.94 -117.85
C GLY A 266 20.13 -4.02 -117.16
N LEU A 267 18.98 -3.52 -116.65
CA LEU A 267 17.73 -4.23 -116.31
C LEU A 267 17.75 -4.94 -114.94
N SER A 268 16.72 -4.90 -114.11
CA SER A 268 15.45 -4.16 -114.07
C SER A 268 14.84 -4.44 -112.69
N GLU A 269 14.02 -3.50 -112.22
CA GLU A 269 12.90 -3.59 -111.27
C GLU A 269 12.43 -5.01 -110.88
N ASP A 270 12.23 -5.28 -109.57
CA ASP A 270 10.89 -5.29 -108.97
C ASP A 270 10.91 -5.60 -107.44
N LYS A 271 9.99 -4.92 -106.74
CA LYS A 271 9.29 -5.31 -105.48
C LYS A 271 9.94 -5.13 -104.09
N SER A 272 9.62 -3.98 -103.50
CA SER A 272 8.71 -3.80 -102.34
C SER A 272 8.83 -4.71 -101.10
N GLN A 273 9.12 -4.13 -99.93
CA GLN A 273 8.11 -3.81 -98.88
C GLN A 273 8.75 -3.49 -97.51
N THR A 274 8.16 -2.45 -96.87
CA THR A 274 8.08 -2.19 -95.42
C THR A 274 9.33 -1.73 -94.67
N LEU A 275 9.61 -0.42 -94.83
CA LEU A 275 10.12 0.45 -93.77
C LEU A 275 8.95 1.33 -93.31
N ALA A 276 8.42 1.06 -92.12
CA ALA A 276 7.63 2.03 -91.36
C ALA A 276 8.39 2.29 -90.06
N PHE A 277 9.19 3.35 -90.13
CA PHE A 277 9.78 4.08 -89.01
C PHE A 277 8.68 4.42 -87.99
N VAL A 278 8.86 4.00 -86.74
CA VAL A 278 8.26 4.63 -85.57
C VAL A 278 9.42 5.20 -84.75
N ASP A 279 9.86 6.38 -85.20
CA ASP A 279 10.33 7.45 -84.31
C ASP A 279 9.20 7.76 -83.30
N GLU A 280 9.39 8.25 -82.09
CA GLU A 280 10.52 8.56 -81.23
C GLU A 280 9.82 9.09 -79.94
N VAL A 281 10.58 9.31 -78.88
CA VAL A 281 10.24 10.18 -77.73
C VAL A 281 9.50 9.54 -76.55
N LEU A 282 10.34 8.99 -75.67
CA LEU A 282 10.24 9.12 -74.21
C LEU A 282 9.87 10.54 -73.76
N PRO A 283 8.99 10.69 -72.75
CA PRO A 283 9.20 11.65 -71.68
C PRO A 283 9.68 10.91 -70.43
N VAL A 284 10.89 11.29 -70.02
CA VAL A 284 11.41 11.18 -68.67
C VAL A 284 10.57 12.09 -67.78
N THR A 285 10.15 11.60 -66.61
CA THR A 285 10.38 12.17 -65.26
C THR A 285 9.28 11.78 -64.28
N GLU A 286 9.75 11.24 -63.15
CA GLU A 286 9.31 11.56 -61.79
C GLU A 286 8.08 10.87 -61.19
N ASN A 287 8.44 10.08 -60.16
CA ASN A 287 7.78 10.00 -58.86
C ASN A 287 6.58 9.05 -58.74
N VAL A 288 6.97 7.80 -58.55
CA VAL A 288 6.48 6.95 -57.47
C VAL A 288 6.53 7.72 -56.14
N SER A 289 5.40 8.26 -55.72
CA SER A 289 4.97 8.42 -54.32
C SER A 289 3.50 8.83 -54.40
N SER A 290 2.51 8.15 -53.86
CA SER A 290 2.47 7.22 -52.75
C SER A 290 1.16 6.44 -52.87
N VAL A 291 1.30 5.12 -52.84
CA VAL A 291 0.24 4.20 -52.46
C VAL A 291 -0.11 4.47 -50.99
N LEU A 292 -1.42 4.45 -50.68
CA LEU A 292 -2.04 4.29 -49.36
C LEU A 292 -1.89 5.45 -48.35
N GLU A 293 -2.94 6.26 -48.23
CA GLU A 293 -3.64 6.49 -46.95
C GLU A 293 -4.81 7.45 -47.19
N LYS A 294 -6.04 6.92 -47.25
CA LYS A 294 -7.33 7.55 -46.90
C LYS A 294 -8.48 6.58 -47.20
N LEU A 295 -8.52 5.51 -46.42
CA LEU A 295 -9.74 4.86 -45.96
C LEU A 295 -9.69 5.15 -44.44
N ASP A 296 -10.22 6.25 -43.93
CA ASP A 296 -11.65 6.59 -43.83
C ASP A 296 -12.51 5.34 -43.74
N LEU A 297 -12.60 4.79 -42.52
CA LEU A 297 -13.81 4.21 -41.90
C LEU A 297 -13.44 3.67 -40.50
N ASN A 298 -13.79 4.44 -39.46
CA ASN A 298 -14.62 3.98 -38.34
C ASN A 298 -14.89 5.16 -37.40
N ASN A 299 -16.04 5.79 -37.64
CA ASN A 299 -16.92 6.24 -36.54
C ASN A 299 -17.46 5.01 -35.82
#